data_AF-A0A227JIJ9-F1
#
_entry.id   AF-A0A227JIJ9-F1
#
_cell.length_a   1.000
_cell.length_b   1.000
_cell.length_c   1.000
_cell.angle_alpha   90.00
_cell.angle_beta   90.00
_cell.angle_gamma   90.00
#
_symmetry.space_group_name_H-M   'P 1'
#
loop_
_entity.id
_entity.type
_entity.pdbx_description
1 polymer ?
#
loop_
_entity_poly.entity_id
_entity_poly.type
_entity_poly.pdbx_seq_one_letter_code
_entity_poly.pdbx_strand_id
1 'polypeptide(L)' 'MLKPLTLLSVSALAVTSFNAAANCDPGETVIKFSHVTNADKHPKGIAASLLEKRVNEEMNGKVCMQVFP' A
#
# COMPACT_ATOMS: atom_id res chain seq x y z
N MET A 1 18.58 32.23 40.01
CA MET A 1 18.49 31.71 38.62
C MET A 1 18.34 30.21 38.67
N LEU A 2 17.10 29.73 38.68
CA LEU A 2 16.74 28.32 38.81
C LEU A 2 16.51 27.79 37.39
N LYS A 3 17.38 26.90 36.90
CA LYS A 3 17.25 26.23 35.59
C LYS A 3 16.38 24.99 35.77
N PRO A 4 15.16 24.92 35.20
CA PRO A 4 14.41 23.68 35.17
C PRO A 4 14.85 22.84 33.97
N LEU A 5 15.09 21.56 34.25
CA LEU A 5 14.37 20.47 33.60
C LEU A 5 14.30 20.49 32.07
N THR A 6 15.08 19.64 31.42
CA THR A 6 14.62 18.90 30.22
C THR A 6 15.61 17.75 29.99
N LEU A 7 15.38 16.67 30.73
CA LEU A 7 15.91 15.35 30.45
C LEU A 7 15.42 14.93 29.06
N LEU A 8 16.36 14.86 28.13
CA LEU A 8 16.20 14.38 26.77
C LEU A 8 16.06 12.85 26.79
N SER A 9 14.88 12.34 27.16
CA SER A 9 14.57 10.91 27.04
C SER A 9 13.88 10.64 25.70
N VAL A 10 14.72 10.31 24.72
CA VAL A 10 14.35 9.79 23.41
C VAL A 10 13.62 8.46 23.60
N SER A 11 12.30 8.46 23.38
CA SER A 11 11.51 7.24 23.15
C SER A 11 10.77 7.42 21.83
N ALA A 12 11.50 7.21 20.74
CA ALA A 12 10.92 7.09 19.41
C ALA A 12 10.09 5.79 19.37
N LEU A 13 8.79 5.93 19.65
CA LEU A 13 7.78 4.92 19.36
C LEU A 13 7.66 4.79 17.84
N ALA A 14 8.60 4.09 17.21
CA ALA A 14 8.59 3.71 15.81
C ALA A 14 7.66 2.51 15.60
N VAL A 15 6.36 2.71 15.84
CA VAL A 15 5.32 1.79 15.36
C VAL A 15 4.29 2.61 14.61
N THR A 16 4.71 3.16 13.47
CA THR A 16 3.77 3.62 12.46
C THR A 16 3.26 2.39 11.73
N SER A 17 2.21 1.78 12.27
CA SER A 17 1.31 0.90 11.52
C SER A 17 0.64 1.73 10.43
N PHE A 18 1.37 1.97 9.35
CA PHE A 18 0.88 2.70 8.19
C PHE A 18 -0.14 1.83 7.46
N ASN A 19 -1.40 2.23 7.62
CA ASN A 19 -2.48 2.16 6.64
C ASN A 19 -2.72 0.82 5.91
N ALA A 20 -3.69 0.07 6.43
CA ALA A 20 -4.43 -0.93 5.68
C ALA A 20 -5.31 -0.30 4.58
N ALA A 21 -4.69 0.21 3.51
CA ALA A 21 -5.35 0.64 2.29
C ALA A 21 -4.39 0.59 1.10
N ALA A 22 -4.21 -0.59 0.50
CA ALA A 22 -3.62 -0.86 -0.83
C ALA A 22 -2.61 0.18 -1.38
N ASN A 23 -1.69 0.63 -0.54
CA ASN A 23 -0.62 1.56 -0.89
C ASN A 23 0.62 0.70 -0.87
N CYS A 24 1.09 0.34 -2.06
CA CYS A 24 2.22 -0.55 -2.23
C CYS A 24 3.36 -0.15 -1.29
N ASP A 25 3.90 -1.13 -0.57
CA ASP A 25 4.90 -0.87 0.46
C ASP A 25 6.26 -0.52 -0.16
N PRO A 26 7.09 0.30 0.52
CA PRO A 26 8.44 0.58 0.05
C PRO A 26 9.25 -0.72 -0.10
N GLY A 27 9.78 -0.96 -1.31
CA GLY A 27 10.55 -2.16 -1.65
C GLY A 27 9.80 -3.16 -2.53
N GLU A 28 8.49 -2.98 -2.74
CA GLU A 28 7.72 -3.77 -3.69
C GLU A 28 7.90 -3.26 -5.13
N THR A 29 7.85 -4.18 -6.09
CA THR A 29 7.72 -3.80 -7.50
C THR A 29 6.27 -3.42 -7.80
N VAL A 30 6.05 -2.16 -8.17
CA VAL A 30 4.70 -1.64 -8.46
C VAL A 30 4.34 -1.86 -9.93
N ILE A 31 3.36 -2.71 -10.18
CA ILE A 31 2.80 -2.97 -11.51
C ILE A 31 1.57 -2.10 -11.72
N LYS A 32 1.64 -1.19 -12.70
CA LYS A 32 0.51 -0.36 -13.12
C LYS A 32 -0.17 -1.01 -14.31
N PHE A 33 -1.31 -1.64 -14.06
CA PHE A 33 -2.03 -2.41 -15.06
C PHE A 33 -3.19 -1.59 -15.63
N SER A 34 -3.05 -1.13 -16.86
CA SER A 34 -4.12 -0.39 -17.55
C SER A 34 -4.98 -1.30 -18.41
N HIS A 35 -6.28 -1.08 -18.41
CA HIS A 35 -7.23 -1.74 -19.30
C HIS A 35 -8.22 -0.73 -19.89
N VAL A 36 -8.69 -0.94 -21.12
CA VAL A 36 -9.57 0.03 -21.82
C VAL A 36 -11.07 -0.30 -21.72
N THR A 37 -11.46 -1.08 -20.73
CA THR A 37 -12.85 -1.52 -20.54
C THR A 37 -13.40 -1.04 -19.21
N ASN A 38 -14.72 -0.97 -19.09
CA ASN A 38 -15.36 -0.65 -17.83
C ASN A 38 -15.01 -1.70 -16.73
N ALA A 39 -14.75 -1.23 -15.52
CA ALA A 39 -14.24 -2.02 -14.39
C ALA A 39 -15.25 -3.02 -13.83
N ASP A 40 -16.55 -2.68 -13.82
CA ASP A 40 -17.59 -3.39 -13.07
C ASP A 40 -18.62 -4.13 -13.94
N LYS A 41 -18.67 -3.83 -15.24
CA LYS A 41 -19.69 -4.33 -16.20
C LYS A 41 -19.11 -5.14 -17.34
N HIS A 42 -17.78 -5.15 -17.49
CA HIS A 42 -17.11 -5.93 -18.52
C HIS A 42 -16.26 -7.02 -17.85
N PRO A 43 -16.31 -8.29 -18.32
CA PRO A 43 -15.55 -9.38 -17.71
C PRO A 43 -14.05 -9.10 -17.57
N LYS A 44 -13.48 -8.30 -18.48
CA LYS A 44 -12.07 -7.88 -18.43
C LYS A 44 -11.77 -6.93 -17.26
N GLY A 45 -12.65 -5.97 -16.97
CA GLY A 45 -12.47 -5.06 -15.84
C GLY A 45 -12.60 -5.81 -14.51
N ILE A 46 -13.63 -6.66 -14.41
CA ILE A 46 -13.86 -7.50 -13.23
C ILE A 46 -12.66 -8.42 -13.00
N ALA A 47 -12.16 -9.07 -14.05
CA ALA A 47 -10.97 -9.92 -13.98
C ALA A 47 -9.71 -9.13 -13.58
N ALA A 48 -9.56 -7.88 -14.03
CA ALA A 48 -8.44 -7.05 -13.62
C ALA A 48 -8.47 -6.75 -12.12
N SER A 49 -9.63 -6.39 -11.55
CA SER A 49 -9.77 -6.21 -10.10
C SER A 49 -9.54 -7.51 -9.30
N LEU A 50 -9.97 -8.66 -9.84
CA LEU A 50 -9.69 -9.96 -9.22
C LEU A 50 -8.20 -10.33 -9.27
N LEU A 51 -7.53 -9.98 -10.37
CA LEU A 51 -6.09 -10.19 -10.54
C LEU A 51 -5.29 -9.32 -9.56
N GLU A 52 -5.63 -8.03 -9.47
CA GLU A 52 -5.05 -7.10 -8.50
C GLU A 52 -5.15 -7.64 -7.08
N LYS A 53 -6.35 -8.06 -6.68
CA LYS A 53 -6.58 -8.64 -5.36
C LYS A 53 -5.68 -9.86 -5.13
N ARG A 54 -5.65 -10.81 -6.05
CA ARG A 54 -4.82 -12.02 -5.93
C ARG A 54 -3.33 -11.68 -5.82
N VAL A 55 -2.83 -10.81 -6.69
CA VAL A 55 -1.41 -10.42 -6.70
C VAL A 55 -1.04 -9.77 -5.37
N ASN A 56 -1.86 -8.84 -4.89
CA ASN A 56 -1.57 -8.13 -3.64
C ASN A 56 -1.70 -9.04 -2.41
N GLU A 57 -2.60 -10.04 -2.43
CA GLU A 57 -2.75 -11.01 -1.34
C GLU A 57 -1.63 -12.07 -1.33
N GLU A 58 -1.28 -12.62 -2.49
CA GLU A 58 -0.33 -13.75 -2.59
C GLU A 58 1.12 -13.30 -2.75
N MET A 59 1.37 -12.06 -3.21
CA MET A 59 2.70 -11.52 -3.47
C MET A 59 3.08 -10.32 -2.61
N ASN A 60 2.37 -10.13 -1.49
CA ASN A 60 2.66 -9.10 -0.50
C ASN A 60 4.14 -9.11 -0.07
N GLY A 61 4.79 -7.96 -0.09
CA GLY A 61 6.22 -7.76 0.17
C GLY A 61 7.14 -8.01 -1.03
N LYS A 62 6.61 -8.34 -2.21
CA LYS A 62 7.39 -8.53 -3.46
C LYS A 62 6.86 -7.68 -4.60
N VAL A 63 5.56 -7.76 -4.83
CA VAL A 63 4.89 -7.12 -5.97
C VAL A 63 3.56 -6.58 -5.50
N CYS A 64 3.25 -5.37 -5.92
CA CYS A 64 1.95 -4.75 -5.72
C CYS A 64 1.41 -4.28 -7.06
N MET A 65 0.15 -4.60 -7.34
CA MET A 65 -0.55 -4.27 -8.56
C MET A 65 -1.58 -3.17 -8.30
N GLN A 66 -1.67 -2.23 -9.24
CA GLN A 66 -2.67 -1.17 -9.28
C GLN A 66 -3.38 -1.20 -10.63
N VAL A 67 -4.72 -1.27 -10.63
CA VAL A 67 -5.52 -1.35 -11.86
C VAL A 67 -6.08 0.01 -12.25
N PHE A 68 -5.93 0.36 -13.53
CA PHE A 68 -6.41 1.62 -14.10
C PHE A 68 -7.34 1.34 -15.31
N PRO A 69 -8.58 1.87 -15.31
CA PRO A 69 -9.49 1.79 -16.44
C PRO A 69 -9.18 2.78 -17.57
#